data_AF-A0A970Q5K7-F1
#
_entry.id   AF-A0A970Q5K7-F1
#
_cell.length_a   1.000
_cell.length_b   1.000
_cell.length_c   1.000
_cell.angle_alpha   90.00
_cell.angle_beta   90.00
_cell.angle_gamma   90.00
#
_symmetry.space_group_name_H-M   'P 1'
#
loop_
_entity.id
_entity.type
_entity.pdbx_description
1 polymer ?
#
loop_
_entity_poly.entity_id
_entity_poly.type
_entity_poly.pdbx_seq_one_letter_code
_entity_poly.pdbx_strand_id
1 'polypeptide(L)'
;MWSPTHGRVSFDQMYQIVKDFVCELPEYEYEITIGSDSQNHELTKTVLCVAVWRKGKGGIYFTDTRYSRIITNIRQKLIHETSLSLDLALRLTERFKEDDVDCNITAIHVDAGNKGPTSRYISEIVGWVKACGFDCKVKPDSYCASSIADRVSK
;
A
#
# COMPACT_ATOMS: atom_id res chain seq x y z
N MET A 1 6.14 8.13 8.73
CA MET A 1 5.11 8.27 7.67
C MET A 1 4.59 9.71 7.64
N TRP A 2 3.94 10.12 6.55
CA TRP A 2 3.35 11.44 6.37
C TRP A 2 1.93 11.32 5.82
N SER A 3 1.01 12.16 6.28
CA SER A 3 -0.36 12.29 5.79
C SER A 3 -0.67 13.76 5.49
N PRO A 4 -1.46 14.08 4.45
CA PRO A 4 -1.92 15.45 4.20
C PRO A 4 -2.70 16.04 5.37
N THR A 5 -3.49 15.22 6.05
CA THR A 5 -4.40 15.66 7.13
C THR A 5 -3.69 15.70 8.48
N HIS A 6 -2.75 14.78 8.73
CA HIS A 6 -2.13 14.58 10.06
C HIS A 6 -0.64 14.94 10.12
N GLY A 7 -0.02 15.33 9.00
CA GLY A 7 1.40 15.63 8.95
C GLY A 7 2.28 14.39 9.18
N ARG A 8 3.43 14.56 9.82
CA ARG A 8 4.37 13.45 10.11
C ARG A 8 3.89 12.64 11.31
N VAL A 9 3.81 11.34 11.12
CA VAL A 9 3.38 10.37 12.14
C VAL A 9 4.31 9.16 12.18
N SER A 10 4.49 8.57 13.36
CA SER A 10 5.10 7.25 13.51
C SER A 10 4.17 6.15 12.96
N PHE A 11 4.66 4.91 12.91
CA PHE A 11 3.82 3.77 12.57
C PHE A 11 2.67 3.61 13.58
N ASP A 12 2.95 3.68 14.88
CA ASP A 12 1.94 3.50 15.93
C ASP A 12 0.88 4.62 15.90
N GLN A 13 1.31 5.85 15.62
CA GLN A 13 0.39 6.97 15.44
C GLN A 13 -0.48 6.80 14.19
N MET A 14 0.09 6.37 13.07
CA MET A 14 -0.69 6.05 11.87
C MET A 14 -1.72 4.96 12.16
N TYR A 15 -1.30 3.88 12.81
CA TYR A 15 -2.17 2.78 13.21
C TYR A 15 -3.34 3.28 14.08
N GLN A 16 -3.05 4.08 15.11
CA GLN A 16 -4.09 4.63 15.99
C GLN A 16 -5.08 5.49 15.21
N ILE A 17 -4.62 6.34 14.30
CA ILE A 17 -5.50 7.17 13.47
C ILE A 17 -6.37 6.29 12.56
N VAL A 18 -5.80 5.24 11.96
CA VAL A 18 -6.58 4.31 11.12
C VAL A 18 -7.64 3.59 11.95
N LYS A 19 -7.28 3.10 13.14
CA LYS A 19 -8.20 2.46 14.09
C LYS A 19 -9.34 3.41 14.47
N ASP A 20 -9.01 4.63 14.89
CA ASP A 20 -10.01 5.64 15.26
C ASP A 20 -10.92 5.96 14.07
N PHE A 21 -10.36 6.06 12.85
CA PHE A 21 -11.13 6.32 11.64
C PHE A 21 -12.11 5.19 11.29
N VAL A 22 -11.75 3.92 11.47
CA VAL A 22 -12.69 2.81 11.21
C VAL A 22 -13.74 2.67 12.32
N CYS A 23 -13.35 2.93 13.58
CA CYS A 23 -14.23 2.83 14.74
C CYS A 23 -15.20 4.01 14.89
N GLU A 24 -14.90 5.17 14.28
CA GLU A 24 -15.76 6.35 14.35
C GLU A 24 -17.15 6.11 13.74
N LEU A 25 -17.22 5.43 12.59
CA LEU A 25 -18.47 5.09 11.90
C LEU A 25 -18.43 3.62 11.43
N PRO A 26 -18.66 2.65 12.34
CA PRO A 26 -18.51 1.22 12.05
C PRO A 26 -19.56 0.66 11.07
N GLU A 27 -20.65 1.38 10.83
CA GLU A 27 -21.72 0.98 9.92
C GLU A 27 -21.36 1.12 8.42
N TYR A 28 -20.24 1.77 8.11
CA TYR A 28 -19.77 1.95 6.74
C TYR A 28 -18.83 0.82 6.31
N GLU A 29 -18.80 0.56 5.02
CA GLU A 29 -17.76 -0.29 4.42
C GLU A 29 -16.45 0.48 4.25
N TYR A 30 -15.35 -0.16 4.63
CA TYR A 30 -14.00 0.36 4.50
C TYR A 30 -13.16 -0.49 3.55
N GLU A 31 -12.35 0.18 2.74
CA GLU A 31 -11.26 -0.45 1.99
C GLU A 31 -9.92 0.05 2.52
N ILE A 32 -9.14 -0.85 3.10
CA ILE A 32 -7.76 -0.56 3.50
C ILE A 32 -6.83 -1.18 2.46
N THR A 33 -6.17 -0.33 1.68
CA THR A 33 -5.30 -0.75 0.58
C THR A 33 -3.88 -0.29 0.81
N ILE A 34 -2.93 -1.16 0.48
CA ILE A 34 -1.51 -0.89 0.65
C ILE A 34 -0.83 -1.07 -0.69
N GLY A 35 0.02 -0.13 -1.08
CA GLY A 35 0.78 -0.23 -2.31
C GLY A 35 2.08 0.53 -2.20
N SER A 36 2.94 0.36 -3.19
CA SER A 36 4.13 1.18 -3.33
C SER A 36 4.51 1.37 -4.79
N ASP A 37 5.31 2.41 -5.02
CA ASP A 37 5.90 2.73 -6.33
C ASP A 37 7.35 3.20 -6.13
N SER A 38 8.24 2.80 -7.04
CA SER A 38 9.66 3.16 -7.00
C SER A 38 10.17 3.87 -8.26
N GLN A 39 10.74 5.05 -8.08
CA GLN A 39 11.33 5.85 -9.15
C GLN A 39 12.83 6.01 -8.97
N ASN A 40 13.59 5.87 -10.05
CA ASN A 40 15.03 6.05 -10.03
C ASN A 40 15.36 7.53 -10.21
N HIS A 41 16.07 8.11 -9.24
CA HIS A 41 16.69 9.43 -9.30
C HIS A 41 18.20 9.25 -9.14
N GLU A 42 18.85 9.99 -8.22
CA GLU A 42 20.21 9.66 -7.76
C GLU A 42 20.26 8.32 -7.00
N LEU A 43 19.17 8.03 -6.26
CA LEU A 43 18.86 6.77 -5.60
C LEU A 43 17.48 6.30 -6.05
N THR A 44 17.15 5.03 -5.82
CA THR A 44 15.76 4.57 -5.98
C THR A 44 14.95 5.12 -4.82
N LYS A 45 13.99 5.99 -5.12
CA LYS A 45 13.00 6.52 -4.18
C LYS A 45 11.77 5.62 -4.24
N THR A 46 11.53 4.85 -3.20
CA THR A 46 10.34 4.01 -3.05
C THR A 46 9.36 4.67 -2.10
N VAL A 47 8.12 4.84 -2.52
CA VAL A 47 7.05 5.37 -1.68
C VAL A 47 6.07 4.26 -1.36
N LEU A 48 5.94 3.94 -0.08
CA LEU A 48 4.86 3.11 0.47
C LEU A 48 3.64 3.98 0.72
N CYS A 49 2.46 3.44 0.48
CA CYS A 49 1.19 4.09 0.73
C CYS A 49 0.23 3.13 1.45
N VAL A 50 -0.45 3.65 2.48
CA VAL A 50 -1.63 3.04 3.11
C VAL A 50 -2.78 3.99 2.85
N ALA A 51 -3.83 3.53 2.18
CA ALA A 51 -5.05 4.29 1.95
C ALA A 51 -6.22 3.60 2.63
N VAL A 52 -7.02 4.38 3.35
CA VAL A 52 -8.24 3.93 4.04
C VAL A 52 -9.40 4.71 3.45
N TRP A 53 -10.24 4.01 2.69
CA TRP A 53 -11.39 4.60 2.03
C TRP A 53 -12.69 4.16 2.71
N ARG A 54 -13.43 5.11 3.28
CA ARG A 54 -14.79 4.92 3.78
C ARG A 54 -15.74 5.14 2.61
N LYS A 55 -16.38 4.08 2.11
CA LYS A 55 -17.21 4.16 0.90
C LYS A 55 -18.31 5.22 1.05
N GLY A 56 -18.34 6.16 0.11
CA GLY A 56 -19.31 7.27 0.11
C GLY A 56 -19.01 8.44 1.07
N LYS A 57 -17.92 8.39 1.86
CA LYS A 57 -17.58 9.41 2.86
C LYS A 57 -16.12 9.88 2.82
N GLY A 58 -15.40 9.58 1.74
CA GLY A 58 -14.00 9.98 1.56
C GLY A 58 -13.03 9.04 2.27
N GLY A 59 -11.79 9.47 2.46
CA GLY A 59 -10.75 8.61 3.01
C GLY A 59 -9.52 9.38 3.45
N ILE A 60 -8.61 8.67 4.09
CA ILE A 60 -7.31 9.15 4.54
C ILE A 60 -6.21 8.29 3.94
N TYR A 61 -5.02 8.85 3.80
CA TYR A 61 -3.86 8.06 3.40
C TYR A 61 -2.58 8.54 4.08
N PHE A 62 -1.62 7.64 4.09
CA PHE A 62 -0.30 7.81 4.69
C PHE A 62 0.76 7.30 3.73
N THR A 63 1.85 8.05 3.60
CA THR A 63 3.00 7.66 2.78
C THR A 63 4.27 7.55 3.59
N ASP A 64 5.14 6.61 3.23
CA ASP A 64 6.49 6.49 3.77
C ASP A 64 7.50 6.44 2.63
N THR A 65 8.52 7.30 2.65
CA THR A 65 9.52 7.38 1.59
C THR A 65 10.81 6.72 2.05
N ARG A 66 11.32 5.79 1.24
CA ARG A 66 12.57 5.07 1.48
C ARG A 66 13.50 5.26 0.29
N TYR A 67 14.80 5.27 0.55
CA TYR A 67 15.84 5.38 -0.45
C TYR A 67 16.69 4.11 -0.46
N SER A 68 16.98 3.61 -1.66
CA SER A 68 17.85 2.45 -1.85
C SER A 68 18.75 2.64 -3.08
N ARG A 69 19.68 1.71 -3.30
CA ARG A 69 20.52 1.73 -4.51
C ARG A 69 19.64 1.64 -5.76
N ILE A 70 20.13 2.15 -6.88
CA ILE A 70 19.42 2.13 -8.16
C ILE A 70 19.01 0.69 -8.53
N ILE A 71 17.71 0.49 -8.76
CA ILE A 71 17.14 -0.77 -9.23
C ILE A 71 16.80 -0.60 -10.72
N THR A 72 17.55 -1.26 -11.59
CA THR A 72 17.37 -1.12 -13.05
C THR A 72 16.42 -2.15 -13.64
N ASN A 73 16.27 -3.31 -12.99
CA ASN A 73 15.44 -4.40 -13.47
C ASN A 73 13.99 -4.23 -13.02
N ILE A 74 13.05 -4.21 -13.97
CA ILE A 74 11.63 -4.01 -13.68
C ILE A 74 11.01 -5.11 -12.82
N ARG A 75 11.45 -6.37 -12.97
CA ARG A 75 11.01 -7.47 -12.11
C ARG A 75 11.51 -7.26 -10.68
N GLN A 76 12.76 -6.82 -10.51
CA GLN A 76 13.29 -6.51 -9.19
C GLN A 76 12.56 -5.35 -8.53
N LYS A 77 12.18 -4.32 -9.29
CA LYS A 77 11.33 -3.22 -8.79
C LYS A 77 9.99 -3.74 -8.28
N LEU A 78 9.27 -4.50 -9.11
CA LEU A 78 7.99 -5.09 -8.71
C LEU A 78 8.12 -5.97 -7.46
N ILE A 79 9.15 -6.83 -7.40
CA ILE A 79 9.38 -7.67 -6.23
C ILE A 79 9.68 -6.82 -4.98
N HIS A 80 10.50 -5.78 -5.12
CA HIS A 80 10.84 -4.87 -4.03
C HIS A 80 9.60 -4.12 -3.50
N GLU A 81 8.82 -3.54 -4.40
CA GLU A 81 7.56 -2.83 -4.10
C GLU A 81 6.54 -3.76 -3.42
N THR A 82 6.29 -4.93 -4.00
CA THR A 82 5.39 -5.92 -3.43
C THR A 82 5.88 -6.40 -2.06
N SER A 83 7.18 -6.65 -1.89
CA SER A 83 7.76 -7.07 -0.60
C SER A 83 7.51 -6.04 0.50
N LEU A 84 7.75 -4.76 0.20
CA LEU A 84 7.55 -3.68 1.17
C LEU A 84 6.07 -3.50 1.53
N SER A 85 5.19 -3.67 0.55
CA SER A 85 3.74 -3.56 0.74
C SER A 85 3.22 -4.70 1.62
N LEU A 86 3.70 -5.93 1.40
CA LEU A 86 3.36 -7.11 2.19
C LEU A 86 3.87 -7.00 3.64
N ASP A 87 5.11 -6.54 3.85
CA ASP A 87 5.66 -6.31 5.19
C ASP A 87 4.78 -5.36 6.02
N LEU A 88 4.36 -4.24 5.41
CA LEU A 88 3.49 -3.28 6.06
C LEU A 88 2.09 -3.84 6.31
N ALA A 89 1.55 -4.64 5.38
CA ALA A 89 0.25 -5.28 5.53
C ALA A 89 0.23 -6.27 6.68
N LEU A 90 1.25 -7.13 6.79
CA LEU A 90 1.39 -8.10 7.87
C LEU A 90 1.45 -7.39 9.23
N ARG A 91 2.28 -6.35 9.35
CA ARG A 91 2.39 -5.55 10.59
C ARG A 91 1.08 -4.88 10.99
N LEU A 92 0.31 -4.35 10.03
CA LEU A 92 -1.00 -3.76 10.31
C LEU A 92 -2.02 -4.83 10.72
N THR A 93 -2.05 -5.97 10.03
CA THR A 93 -2.91 -7.10 10.38
C THR A 93 -2.61 -7.64 11.77
N GLU A 94 -1.35 -7.73 12.18
CA GLU A 94 -0.96 -8.11 13.54
C GLU A 94 -1.50 -7.12 14.57
N ARG A 95 -1.31 -5.81 14.36
CA ARG A 95 -1.81 -4.78 15.28
C ARG A 95 -3.34 -4.77 15.40
N PHE A 96 -4.07 -4.93 14.29
CA PHE A 96 -5.53 -5.05 14.34
C PHE A 96 -5.98 -6.26 15.17
N LYS A 97 -5.30 -7.41 15.04
CA LYS A 97 -5.59 -8.61 15.84
C LYS A 97 -5.28 -8.42 17.32
N GLU A 98 -4.15 -7.81 17.66
CA GLU A 98 -3.75 -7.54 19.05
C GLU A 98 -4.77 -6.67 19.79
N ASP A 99 -5.38 -5.73 19.08
CA ASP A 99 -6.32 -4.76 19.61
C ASP A 99 -7.81 -5.18 19.43
N ASP A 100 -8.08 -6.38 18.92
CA ASP A 100 -9.42 -6.93 18.61
C ASP A 100 -10.27 -6.00 17.72
N VAL A 101 -9.64 -5.39 16.71
CA VAL A 101 -10.32 -4.53 15.73
C VAL A 101 -10.82 -5.39 14.59
N ASP A 102 -12.14 -5.40 14.37
CA ASP A 102 -12.77 -6.09 13.22
C ASP A 102 -12.50 -5.34 11.91
N CYS A 103 -11.25 -5.39 11.45
CA CYS A 103 -10.79 -4.75 10.24
C CYS A 103 -9.62 -5.52 9.63
N ASN A 104 -9.52 -5.52 8.30
CA ASN A 104 -8.47 -6.21 7.57
C ASN A 104 -7.98 -5.39 6.38
N ILE A 105 -6.75 -5.68 5.94
CA ILE A 105 -6.22 -5.15 4.68
C ILE A 105 -6.99 -5.80 3.54
N THR A 106 -7.71 -4.97 2.78
CA THR A 106 -8.60 -5.42 1.70
C THR A 106 -7.81 -5.91 0.50
N ALA A 107 -6.74 -5.20 0.11
CA ALA A 107 -5.90 -5.60 -1.00
C ALA A 107 -4.51 -4.96 -0.99
N ILE A 108 -3.54 -5.67 -1.57
CA ILE A 108 -2.27 -5.10 -1.98
C ILE A 108 -2.40 -4.59 -3.41
N HIS A 109 -2.05 -3.33 -3.60
CA HIS A 109 -2.07 -2.63 -4.88
C HIS A 109 -0.67 -2.66 -5.47
N VAL A 110 -0.54 -3.28 -6.64
CA VAL A 110 0.74 -3.42 -7.34
C VAL A 110 0.74 -2.53 -8.58
N ASP A 111 1.84 -1.81 -8.82
CA ASP A 111 2.03 -0.98 -10.02
C ASP A 111 2.36 -1.81 -11.27
N ALA A 112 1.51 -2.80 -11.58
CA ALA A 112 1.62 -3.63 -12.77
C ALA A 112 0.40 -3.44 -13.67
N GLY A 113 0.60 -3.46 -14.99
CA GLY A 113 -0.47 -3.38 -15.97
C GLY A 113 -0.43 -4.55 -16.97
N ASN A 114 -1.61 -4.94 -17.45
CA ASN A 114 -1.78 -5.99 -18.48
C ASN A 114 -1.15 -5.61 -19.83
N LYS A 115 -0.81 -4.34 -20.02
CA LYS A 115 -0.10 -3.83 -21.19
C LYS A 115 1.32 -3.41 -20.76
N GLY A 116 2.32 -3.81 -21.54
CA GLY A 116 3.71 -3.38 -21.34
C GLY A 116 4.59 -4.39 -20.57
N PRO A 117 5.81 -3.98 -20.18
CA PRO A 117 6.85 -4.91 -19.71
C PRO A 117 6.54 -5.62 -18.38
N THR A 118 5.60 -5.09 -17.58
CA THR A 118 5.16 -5.66 -16.30
C THR A 118 4.21 -6.85 -16.46
N SER A 119 3.51 -6.97 -17.61
CA SER A 119 2.43 -7.95 -17.79
C SER A 119 2.87 -9.40 -17.54
N ARG A 120 4.09 -9.74 -17.96
CA ARG A 120 4.70 -11.06 -17.77
C ARG A 120 4.96 -11.46 -16.32
N TYR A 121 4.95 -10.50 -15.37
CA TYR A 121 5.19 -10.75 -13.95
C TYR A 121 3.91 -10.71 -13.12
N ILE A 122 2.76 -10.34 -13.72
CA ILE A 122 1.49 -10.20 -12.98
C ILE A 122 1.11 -11.51 -12.29
N SER A 123 1.10 -12.63 -13.01
CA SER A 123 0.69 -13.92 -12.44
C SER A 123 1.58 -14.35 -11.27
N GLU A 124 2.89 -14.09 -11.36
CA GLU A 124 3.87 -14.37 -10.29
C GLU A 124 3.54 -13.53 -9.05
N ILE A 125 3.40 -12.21 -9.23
CA ILE A 125 3.15 -11.28 -8.12
C ILE A 125 1.77 -11.51 -7.49
N VAL A 126 0.73 -11.72 -8.29
CA VAL A 126 -0.62 -12.03 -7.80
C VAL A 126 -0.62 -13.33 -7.01
N GLY A 127 0.05 -14.38 -7.53
CA GLY A 127 0.18 -15.65 -6.84
C GLY A 127 0.89 -15.50 -5.49
N TRP A 128 1.97 -14.71 -5.44
CA TRP A 128 2.69 -14.44 -4.21
C TRP A 128 1.86 -13.68 -3.18
N VAL A 129 1.21 -12.57 -3.56
CA VAL A 129 0.37 -11.79 -2.65
C VAL A 129 -0.76 -12.62 -2.06
N LYS A 130 -1.42 -13.45 -2.90
CA LYS A 130 -2.47 -14.37 -2.45
C LYS A 130 -1.96 -15.45 -1.51
N ALA A 131 -0.77 -15.97 -1.75
CA ALA A 131 -0.13 -16.93 -0.85
C ALA A 131 0.18 -16.33 0.54
N CYS A 132 0.36 -15.01 0.62
CA CYS A 132 0.49 -14.28 1.89
C CYS A 132 -0.85 -13.95 2.57
N GLY A 133 -1.98 -14.35 1.99
CA GLY A 133 -3.31 -14.16 2.59
C GLY A 133 -3.99 -12.83 2.25
N PHE A 134 -3.50 -12.10 1.26
CA PHE A 134 -4.09 -10.83 0.83
C PHE A 134 -4.66 -10.92 -0.59
N ASP A 135 -5.71 -10.14 -0.89
CA ASP A 135 -6.09 -9.94 -2.29
C ASP A 135 -5.07 -9.05 -3.01
N CYS A 136 -5.00 -9.18 -4.33
CA CYS A 136 -4.06 -8.42 -5.16
C CYS A 136 -4.81 -7.67 -6.25
N LYS A 137 -4.63 -6.33 -6.29
CA LYS A 137 -5.14 -5.47 -7.37
C LYS A 137 -3.97 -4.94 -8.18
N VAL A 138 -4.15 -4.95 -9.51
CA VAL A 138 -3.22 -4.40 -10.50
C VAL A 138 -3.94 -3.30 -11.29
N LYS A 139 -3.25 -2.58 -12.18
CA LYS A 139 -3.88 -1.53 -12.99
C LYS A 139 -5.02 -2.12 -13.83
N PRO A 140 -6.19 -1.44 -13.91
CA PRO A 140 -6.44 -0.07 -13.46
C PRO A 140 -6.89 0.09 -12.00
N ASP A 141 -7.10 -1.00 -11.27
CA ASP A 141 -7.73 -0.98 -9.94
C ASP A 141 -6.75 -0.70 -8.80
N SER A 142 -5.44 -0.56 -9.09
CA SER A 142 -4.37 -0.41 -8.10
C SER A 142 -4.06 1.03 -7.66
N TYR A 143 -5.09 1.87 -7.42
CA TYR A 143 -4.94 3.33 -7.16
C TYR A 143 -3.92 3.72 -6.07
N CYS A 144 -3.81 2.95 -4.98
CA CYS A 144 -2.88 3.21 -3.89
C CYS A 144 -1.41 3.23 -4.38
N ALA A 145 -1.04 2.29 -5.26
CA ALA A 145 0.27 2.30 -5.92
C ALA A 145 0.30 3.25 -7.13
N SER A 146 -0.66 3.10 -8.05
CA SER A 146 -0.61 3.72 -9.38
C SER A 146 -1.05 5.19 -9.42
N SER A 147 -1.49 5.77 -8.32
CA SER A 147 -1.90 7.17 -8.22
C SER A 147 -1.27 7.87 -7.02
N ILE A 148 -1.46 7.32 -5.82
CA ILE A 148 -0.98 7.99 -4.60
C ILE A 148 0.54 7.86 -4.47
N ALA A 149 1.06 6.63 -4.49
CA ALA A 149 2.50 6.40 -4.39
C ALA A 149 3.25 6.97 -5.61
N ASP A 150 2.78 6.72 -6.84
CA ASP A 150 3.35 7.26 -8.08
C ASP A 150 3.47 8.79 -8.09
N ARG A 151 2.45 9.51 -7.59
CA ARG A 151 2.51 10.98 -7.51
C ARG A 151 3.60 11.47 -6.55
N VAL A 152 3.82 10.73 -5.46
CA VAL A 152 4.78 11.13 -4.41
C VAL A 152 6.19 10.64 -4.73
N SER A 153 6.35 9.59 -5.53
CA SER A 153 7.64 9.01 -5.92
C SER A 153 8.33 9.80 -7.03
N LYS A 154 7.55 10.39 -7.95
CA LYS A 154 8.01 11.40 -8.93
C LYS A 154 8.62 12.62 -8.26
#